data_AF-A0A0P1AVZ4-F1
#
_entry.id   AF-A0A0P1AVZ4-F1
#
_cell.length_a   1.000
_cell.length_b   1.000
_cell.length_c   1.000
_cell.angle_alpha   90.00
_cell.angle_beta   90.00
_cell.angle_gamma   90.00
#
_symmetry.space_group_name_H-M   'P 1'
#
loop_
_entity.id
_entity.type
_entity.pdbx_description
1 polymer ?
#
loop_
_entity_poly.entity_id
_entity_poly.type
_entity_poly.pdbx_seq_one_letter_code
_entity_poly.pdbx_strand_id
1 'polypeptide(L)'
;MHAAGKDPLTWSFVKLFGVQIRCDLHEFEGMPASHAWRWKSKGIWRTRLQTKAQCCGVVTSILMRSDRAELLVDDGTAPVKAVLWGEGIHIEVALGDLIRIEGKLNMDKNWDAAELSRELRILRIYKLRDPDEELLHWAQAMELEQAYYSAEDNYFKIPAEANQNARSKTQWEAIAAEAFFSLSVDPGKKQQFLEQRDCDLHDDTLLEILDVILHQQKTCGAVEATKLRFSDLLFTNGEAALVNKNSRIRALQHVFRKLRRAGLLFLEDNRADQYILLSFEFVLKPALLELLRGHPLGRSIPEIAAAIWHQERFKCIPLEWIETSIEVLVASQMIIQGEDFQLYFVK
;
A
#
# COMPACT_ATOMS: atom_id res chain seq x y z
N MET A 1 15.86 -2.05 -4.82
CA MET A 1 15.78 -1.25 -6.07
C MET A 1 16.09 -2.05 -7.35
N HIS A 2 17.01 -3.03 -7.34
CA HIS A 2 17.46 -3.77 -8.54
C HIS A 2 16.41 -4.65 -9.27
N ALA A 3 15.23 -4.90 -8.68
CA ALA A 3 14.20 -5.78 -9.26
C ALA A 3 13.11 -5.04 -10.05
N ALA A 4 12.74 -3.80 -9.68
CA ALA A 4 11.62 -3.08 -10.30
C ALA A 4 11.87 -2.69 -11.78
N GLY A 5 13.14 -2.48 -12.15
CA GLY A 5 13.51 -2.20 -13.54
C GLY A 5 13.53 -3.43 -14.47
N LYS A 6 13.33 -4.64 -13.92
CA LYS A 6 13.34 -5.91 -14.68
C LYS A 6 11.96 -6.32 -15.18
N ASP A 7 10.88 -5.76 -14.63
CA ASP A 7 9.53 -5.99 -15.15
C ASP A 7 9.35 -5.21 -16.47
N PRO A 8 9.04 -5.88 -17.60
CA PRO A 8 8.82 -5.21 -18.87
C PRO A 8 7.66 -4.21 -18.84
N LEU A 9 6.67 -4.40 -17.95
CA LEU A 9 5.54 -3.48 -17.80
C LEU A 9 5.96 -2.14 -17.18
N THR A 10 7.03 -2.10 -16.38
CA THR A 10 7.51 -0.87 -15.74
C THR A 10 7.78 0.25 -16.74
N TRP A 11 8.34 -0.08 -17.91
CA TRP A 11 8.80 0.89 -18.90
C TRP A 11 7.90 1.03 -20.13
N SER A 12 6.88 0.17 -20.23
CA SER A 12 5.94 0.09 -21.34
C SER A 12 4.77 1.05 -21.15
N PHE A 13 4.12 1.45 -22.26
CA PHE A 13 2.85 2.14 -22.19
C PHE A 13 1.74 1.11 -21.93
N VAL A 14 1.40 0.90 -20.67
CA VAL A 14 0.30 -0.01 -20.30
C VAL A 14 -1.03 0.58 -20.74
N LYS A 15 -1.92 -0.23 -21.31
CA LYS A 15 -3.25 0.21 -21.74
C LYS A 15 -4.16 0.18 -20.53
N LEU A 16 -4.68 1.33 -20.14
CA LEU A 16 -5.53 1.47 -18.97
C LEU A 16 -6.81 2.20 -19.33
N PHE A 17 -7.85 1.93 -18.55
CA PHE A 17 -9.06 2.72 -18.48
C PHE A 17 -8.84 3.99 -17.66
N GLY A 18 -9.69 5.00 -17.89
CA GLY A 18 -9.67 6.24 -17.16
C GLY A 18 -9.86 6.07 -15.66
N VAL A 19 -10.79 5.18 -15.26
CA VAL A 19 -11.00 4.82 -13.85
C VAL A 19 -9.75 4.23 -13.21
N GLN A 20 -9.00 3.41 -13.95
CA GLN A 20 -7.78 2.79 -13.45
C GLN A 20 -6.69 3.84 -13.22
N ILE A 21 -6.48 4.72 -14.20
CA ILE A 21 -5.49 5.81 -14.09
C ILE A 21 -5.83 6.73 -12.93
N ARG A 22 -7.10 7.09 -12.74
CA ARG A 22 -7.53 8.06 -11.73
C ARG A 22 -7.56 7.43 -10.33
N CYS A 23 -8.18 6.28 -10.19
CA CYS A 23 -8.61 5.73 -8.90
C CYS A 23 -7.80 4.50 -8.46
N ASP A 24 -7.50 3.58 -9.37
CA ASP A 24 -7.06 2.22 -8.98
C ASP A 24 -5.54 2.06 -8.89
N LEU A 25 -4.77 2.96 -9.51
CA LEU A 25 -3.33 2.99 -9.29
C LEU A 25 -3.02 3.40 -7.85
N HIS A 26 -1.95 2.84 -7.30
CA HIS A 26 -1.47 3.13 -5.95
C HIS A 26 -0.03 3.63 -5.98
N GLU A 27 0.43 4.26 -4.90
CA GLU A 27 1.85 4.57 -4.75
C GLU A 27 2.64 3.26 -4.58
N PHE A 28 3.64 3.04 -5.42
CA PHE A 28 4.55 1.90 -5.30
C PHE A 28 5.39 2.03 -4.04
N GLU A 29 5.58 0.91 -3.35
CA GLU A 29 6.18 0.92 -2.03
C GLU A 29 7.62 1.45 -2.03
N GLY A 30 7.87 2.49 -1.22
CA GLY A 30 9.19 3.12 -1.10
C GLY A 30 9.50 4.14 -2.20
N MET A 31 8.56 4.45 -3.10
CA MET A 31 8.74 5.46 -4.15
C MET A 31 7.60 6.49 -4.13
N PRO A 32 7.78 7.65 -3.47
CA PRO A 32 6.78 8.71 -3.46
C PRO A 32 6.35 9.14 -4.86
N ALA A 33 5.05 9.40 -5.05
CA ALA A 33 4.47 9.83 -6.34
C ALA A 33 4.67 8.83 -7.50
N SER A 34 4.96 7.57 -7.19
CA SER A 34 4.96 6.49 -8.17
C SER A 34 3.56 5.90 -8.39
N HIS A 35 3.44 5.02 -9.37
CA HIS A 35 2.16 4.46 -9.79
C HIS A 35 2.32 2.95 -9.89
N ALA A 36 1.42 2.21 -9.24
CA ALA A 36 1.50 0.78 -9.13
C ALA A 36 0.14 0.16 -9.42
N TRP A 37 0.13 -0.82 -10.31
CA TRP A 37 -0.99 -1.74 -10.43
C TRP A 37 -0.96 -2.68 -9.24
N ARG A 38 -2.09 -2.81 -8.54
CA ARG A 38 -2.20 -3.66 -7.36
C ARG A 38 -3.29 -4.70 -7.60
N TRP A 39 -2.95 -5.96 -7.37
CA TRP A 39 -3.91 -7.05 -7.45
C TRP A 39 -3.68 -8.05 -6.33
N LYS A 40 -4.66 -8.91 -6.09
CA LYS A 40 -4.59 -9.96 -5.08
C LYS A 40 -4.53 -11.31 -5.77
N SER A 41 -3.48 -12.09 -5.52
CA SER A 41 -3.40 -13.50 -5.93
C SER A 41 -3.13 -14.38 -4.73
N LYS A 42 -3.94 -15.44 -4.56
CA LYS A 42 -3.80 -16.43 -3.47
C LYS A 42 -3.67 -15.78 -2.07
N GLY A 43 -4.47 -14.75 -1.81
CA GLY A 43 -4.46 -14.05 -0.52
C GLY A 43 -3.40 -12.93 -0.41
N ILE A 44 -2.39 -12.91 -1.28
CA ILE A 44 -1.25 -12.00 -1.21
C ILE A 44 -1.47 -10.80 -2.13
N TRP A 45 -1.26 -9.59 -1.58
CA TRP A 45 -1.22 -8.37 -2.38
C TRP A 45 0.06 -8.32 -3.17
N ARG A 46 -0.07 -8.11 -4.48
CA ARG A 46 1.03 -7.92 -5.40
C ARG A 46 0.94 -6.53 -6.01
N THR A 47 2.08 -5.97 -6.32
CA THR A 47 2.20 -4.66 -6.94
C THR A 47 3.19 -4.71 -8.09
N ARG A 48 2.87 -4.01 -9.18
CA ARG A 48 3.78 -3.79 -10.30
C ARG A 48 3.90 -2.31 -10.55
N LEU A 49 5.14 -1.83 -10.62
CA LEU A 49 5.41 -0.43 -10.93
C LEU A 49 5.00 -0.13 -12.38
N GLN A 50 4.35 1.00 -12.59
CA GLN A 50 3.99 1.52 -13.90
C GLN A 50 4.48 2.96 -14.00
N THR A 51 5.22 3.27 -15.05
CA THR A 51 5.74 4.64 -15.25
C THR A 51 5.03 5.38 -16.38
N LYS A 52 4.39 4.64 -17.28
CA LYS A 52 3.73 5.16 -18.48
C LYS A 52 2.43 4.42 -18.71
N ALA A 53 1.45 5.12 -19.26
CA ALA A 53 0.21 4.50 -19.69
C ALA A 53 -0.25 5.05 -21.04
N GLN A 54 -1.13 4.29 -21.65
CA GLN A 54 -1.89 4.63 -22.83
C GLN A 54 -3.36 4.68 -22.44
N CYS A 55 -4.04 5.78 -22.78
CA CYS A 55 -5.50 5.87 -22.72
C CYS A 55 -6.07 6.22 -24.10
N CYS A 56 -7.32 5.85 -24.32
CA CYS A 56 -8.08 6.19 -25.52
C CYS A 56 -9.44 6.71 -25.07
N GLY A 57 -9.90 7.83 -25.61
CA GLY A 57 -11.19 8.41 -25.26
C GLY A 57 -11.43 9.75 -25.95
N VAL A 58 -12.59 10.34 -25.67
CA VAL A 58 -13.06 11.57 -26.29
C VAL A 58 -12.60 12.80 -25.51
N VAL A 59 -12.15 13.83 -26.21
CA VAL A 59 -11.77 15.11 -25.57
C VAL A 59 -13.03 15.87 -25.11
N THR A 60 -13.16 16.03 -23.80
CA THR A 60 -14.31 16.71 -23.17
C THR A 60 -13.97 18.13 -22.70
N SER A 61 -12.68 18.46 -22.52
CA SER A 61 -12.22 19.81 -22.18
C SER A 61 -10.83 20.09 -22.72
N ILE A 62 -10.58 21.33 -23.13
CA ILE A 62 -9.28 21.85 -23.54
C ILE A 62 -9.03 23.17 -22.83
N LEU A 63 -7.95 23.26 -22.06
CA LEU A 63 -7.50 24.49 -21.41
C LEU A 63 -6.09 24.81 -21.88
N MET A 64 -5.97 25.89 -22.66
CA MET A 64 -4.69 26.42 -23.12
C MET A 64 -4.08 27.35 -22.07
N ARG A 65 -2.80 27.14 -21.76
CA ARG A 65 -1.97 28.04 -20.97
C ARG A 65 -0.72 28.42 -21.77
N SER A 66 0.07 29.35 -21.25
CA SER A 66 1.28 29.83 -21.91
C SER A 66 2.37 28.76 -22.06
N ASP A 67 2.44 27.82 -21.11
CA ASP A 67 3.50 26.82 -20.95
C ASP A 67 3.01 25.36 -21.09
N ARG A 68 1.69 25.18 -21.20
CA ARG A 68 1.05 23.87 -21.29
C ARG A 68 -0.34 23.92 -21.91
N ALA A 69 -0.78 22.77 -22.40
CA ALA A 69 -2.18 22.51 -22.69
C ALA A 69 -2.70 21.38 -21.81
N GLU A 70 -3.84 21.59 -21.17
CA GLU A 70 -4.53 20.62 -20.33
C GLU A 70 -5.76 20.10 -21.09
N LEU A 71 -5.80 18.79 -21.30
CA LEU A 71 -6.92 18.07 -21.91
C LEU A 71 -7.62 17.25 -20.85
N LEU A 72 -8.95 17.16 -20.92
CA LEU A 72 -9.72 16.16 -20.21
C LEU A 72 -10.21 15.13 -21.23
N VAL A 73 -9.86 13.87 -21.02
CA VAL A 73 -10.19 12.76 -21.93
C VAL A 73 -11.06 11.78 -21.19
N ASP A 74 -12.21 11.45 -21.77
CA ASP A 74 -13.19 10.55 -21.17
C ASP A 74 -13.39 9.33 -22.05
N ASP A 75 -13.18 8.15 -21.47
CA ASP A 75 -13.38 6.84 -22.10
C ASP A 75 -14.66 6.14 -21.61
N GLY A 76 -15.56 6.89 -20.95
CA GLY A 76 -16.79 6.39 -20.37
C GLY A 76 -16.62 5.76 -18.98
N THR A 77 -15.39 5.58 -18.50
CA THR A 77 -15.13 5.02 -17.15
C THR A 77 -14.78 6.10 -16.13
N ALA A 78 -13.92 7.04 -16.49
CA ALA A 78 -13.66 8.27 -15.74
C ALA A 78 -12.85 9.27 -16.59
N PRO A 79 -13.04 10.59 -16.40
CA PRO A 79 -12.24 11.57 -17.10
C PRO A 79 -10.80 11.61 -16.55
N VAL A 80 -9.83 11.58 -17.46
CA VAL A 80 -8.39 11.65 -17.19
C VAL A 80 -7.83 13.00 -17.62
N LYS A 81 -7.11 13.66 -16.71
CA LYS A 81 -6.35 14.87 -17.04
C LYS A 81 -5.08 14.49 -17.79
N ALA A 82 -4.91 15.01 -18.99
CA ALA A 82 -3.70 14.83 -19.79
C ALA A 82 -3.06 16.19 -20.08
N VAL A 83 -1.75 16.31 -19.87
CA VAL A 83 -1.04 17.59 -19.93
C VAL A 83 0.11 17.51 -20.92
N LEU A 84 0.08 18.38 -21.94
CA LEU A 84 1.18 18.60 -22.87
C LEU A 84 1.96 19.83 -22.42
N TRP A 85 3.26 19.70 -22.20
CA TRP A 85 4.15 20.79 -21.76
C TRP A 85 4.99 21.30 -22.94
N GLY A 86 5.24 22.61 -22.99
CA GLY A 86 5.98 23.27 -24.07
C GLY A 86 5.64 24.76 -24.19
N GLU A 87 6.57 25.53 -24.74
CA GLU A 87 6.33 26.92 -25.11
C GLU A 87 5.70 26.99 -26.51
N GLY A 88 4.70 27.85 -26.71
CA GLY A 88 4.04 28.02 -28.00
C GLY A 88 3.28 26.77 -28.48
N ILE A 89 2.65 26.03 -27.55
CA ILE A 89 1.94 24.79 -27.88
C ILE A 89 0.80 25.06 -28.85
N HIS A 90 0.82 24.33 -29.95
CA HIS A 90 -0.32 24.10 -30.82
C HIS A 90 -0.73 22.63 -30.71
N ILE A 91 -2.01 22.38 -30.43
CA ILE A 91 -2.59 21.03 -30.41
C ILE A 91 -3.57 20.92 -31.57
N GLU A 92 -3.39 19.91 -32.42
CA GLU A 92 -4.29 19.61 -33.54
C GLU A 92 -5.47 18.72 -33.10
N VAL A 93 -6.10 19.07 -31.98
CA VAL A 93 -7.20 18.30 -31.38
C VAL A 93 -8.29 19.27 -30.93
N ALA A 94 -9.54 18.92 -31.18
CA ALA A 94 -10.73 19.69 -30.82
C ALA A 94 -11.61 18.93 -29.81
N LEU A 95 -12.54 19.66 -29.18
CA LEU A 95 -13.57 19.06 -28.34
C LEU A 95 -14.39 18.05 -29.16
N GLY A 96 -14.66 16.89 -28.58
CA GLY A 96 -15.37 15.79 -29.24
C GLY A 96 -14.50 14.89 -30.11
N ASP A 97 -13.21 15.22 -30.32
CA ASP A 97 -12.31 14.31 -31.03
C ASP A 97 -12.01 13.07 -30.19
N LEU A 98 -12.08 11.90 -30.83
CA LEU A 98 -11.54 10.67 -30.28
C LEU A 98 -10.01 10.66 -30.43
N ILE A 99 -9.31 10.45 -29.32
CA ILE A 99 -7.85 10.45 -29.30
C ILE A 99 -7.27 9.27 -28.53
N ARG A 100 -6.07 8.88 -28.93
CA ARG A 100 -5.18 8.02 -28.14
C ARG A 100 -4.01 8.84 -27.61
N ILE A 101 -3.77 8.73 -26.31
CA ILE A 101 -2.65 9.39 -25.63
C ILE A 101 -1.69 8.33 -25.11
N GLU A 102 -0.41 8.52 -25.37
CA GLU A 102 0.69 7.84 -24.69
C GLU A 102 1.40 8.84 -23.79
N GLY A 103 1.45 8.58 -22.48
CA GLY A 103 1.98 9.53 -21.52
C GLY A 103 2.71 8.90 -20.34
N LYS A 104 3.49 9.72 -19.64
CA LYS A 104 4.04 9.37 -18.33
C LYS A 104 2.98 9.61 -17.27
N LEU A 105 2.80 8.64 -16.39
CA LEU A 105 1.95 8.81 -15.22
C LEU A 105 2.62 9.81 -14.26
N ASN A 106 1.84 10.76 -13.76
CA ASN A 106 2.29 11.74 -12.79
C ASN A 106 1.17 12.07 -11.80
N MET A 107 1.55 12.54 -10.60
CA MET A 107 0.60 13.14 -9.67
C MET A 107 0.33 14.59 -10.10
N ASP A 108 -0.95 14.95 -10.20
CA ASP A 108 -1.36 16.34 -10.40
C ASP A 108 -0.95 17.14 -9.16
N LYS A 109 -0.17 18.20 -9.38
CA LYS A 109 0.35 19.05 -8.30
C LYS A 109 -0.57 20.24 -8.03
N ASN A 110 -1.83 20.18 -8.44
CA ASN A 110 -2.78 21.25 -8.14
C ASN A 110 -3.00 21.32 -6.62
N TRP A 111 -2.28 22.23 -5.97
CA TRP A 111 -2.19 22.38 -4.51
C TRP A 111 -3.53 22.69 -3.83
N ASP A 112 -4.53 23.14 -4.60
CA ASP A 112 -5.86 23.53 -4.13
C ASP A 112 -6.93 22.42 -4.27
N ALA A 113 -6.60 21.27 -4.86
CA ALA A 113 -7.54 20.16 -4.98
C ALA A 113 -7.51 19.29 -3.71
N ALA A 114 -8.66 19.11 -3.07
CA ALA A 114 -8.82 18.26 -1.88
C ALA A 114 -8.51 16.76 -2.14
N GLU A 115 -8.44 16.36 -3.41
CA GLU A 115 -8.11 14.99 -3.84
C GLU A 115 -6.80 14.96 -4.64
N LEU A 116 -5.93 14.03 -4.28
CA LEU A 116 -4.75 13.68 -5.07
C LEU A 116 -5.20 13.06 -6.39
N SER A 117 -5.26 13.86 -7.46
CA SER A 117 -5.57 13.38 -8.80
C SER A 117 -4.30 12.97 -9.55
N ARG A 118 -4.41 11.98 -10.44
CA ARG A 118 -3.35 11.61 -11.38
C ARG A 118 -3.55 12.32 -12.72
N GLU A 119 -2.44 12.59 -13.38
CA GLU A 119 -2.40 13.15 -14.72
C GLU A 119 -1.52 12.28 -15.64
N LEU A 120 -1.82 12.31 -16.93
CA LEU A 120 -0.94 11.81 -17.98
C LEU A 120 -0.14 12.95 -18.60
N ARG A 121 1.17 12.96 -18.41
CA ARG A 121 2.05 13.86 -19.16
C ARG A 121 2.23 13.33 -20.57
N ILE A 122 1.62 14.02 -21.52
CA ILE A 122 1.54 13.60 -22.92
C ILE A 122 2.94 13.52 -23.50
N LEU A 123 3.30 12.34 -24.01
CA LEU A 123 4.48 12.15 -24.86
C LEU A 123 4.08 12.07 -26.32
N ARG A 124 2.93 11.43 -26.62
CA ARG A 124 2.36 11.35 -27.96
C ARG A 124 0.84 11.43 -27.88
N ILE A 125 0.24 12.07 -28.86
CA ILE A 125 -1.20 12.19 -29.04
C ILE A 125 -1.54 11.84 -30.49
N TYR A 126 -2.58 11.05 -30.67
CA TYR A 126 -3.05 10.60 -31.97
C TYR A 126 -4.54 10.86 -32.08
N LYS A 127 -4.95 11.62 -33.09
CA LYS A 127 -6.37 11.75 -33.45
C LYS A 127 -6.82 10.50 -34.18
N LEU A 128 -7.83 9.84 -33.65
CA LEU A 128 -8.41 8.62 -34.23
C LEU A 128 -9.63 9.01 -35.07
N ARG A 129 -9.77 8.36 -36.23
CA ARG A 129 -10.90 8.59 -37.14
C ARG A 129 -11.92 7.47 -37.09
N ASP A 130 -11.48 6.29 -36.69
CA ASP A 130 -12.31 5.10 -36.59
C ASP A 130 -12.81 4.97 -35.14
N PRO A 131 -14.14 4.98 -34.90
CA PRO A 131 -14.70 4.79 -33.56
C PRO A 131 -14.42 3.39 -33.00
N ASP A 132 -14.19 2.38 -33.84
CA ASP A 132 -13.93 1.01 -33.37
C ASP A 132 -12.56 0.88 -32.67
N GLU A 133 -11.66 1.86 -32.84
CA GLU A 133 -10.39 1.94 -32.12
C GLU A 133 -10.57 2.09 -30.60
N GLU A 134 -11.65 2.75 -30.16
CA GLU A 134 -11.97 2.86 -28.74
C GLU A 134 -12.38 1.50 -28.15
N LEU A 135 -13.26 0.78 -28.86
CA LEU A 135 -13.68 -0.58 -28.48
C LEU A 135 -12.48 -1.55 -28.49
N LEU A 136 -11.60 -1.43 -29.48
CA LEU A 136 -10.38 -2.23 -29.56
C LEU A 136 -9.45 -1.93 -28.36
N HIS A 137 -9.28 -0.66 -27.99
CA HIS A 137 -8.50 -0.28 -26.81
C HIS A 137 -9.10 -0.88 -25.53
N TRP A 138 -10.43 -0.84 -25.36
CA TRP A 138 -11.10 -1.43 -24.19
C TRP A 138 -10.91 -2.93 -24.12
N ALA A 139 -11.13 -3.65 -25.22
CA ALA A 139 -10.93 -5.10 -25.29
C ALA A 139 -9.48 -5.47 -24.92
N GLN A 140 -8.51 -4.73 -25.45
CA GLN A 140 -7.10 -4.94 -25.16
C GLN A 140 -6.74 -4.60 -23.71
N ALA A 141 -7.30 -3.54 -23.13
CA ALA A 141 -7.07 -3.17 -21.74
C ALA A 141 -7.55 -4.28 -20.80
N MET A 142 -8.76 -4.81 -21.03
CA MET A 142 -9.31 -5.93 -20.25
C MET A 142 -8.48 -7.21 -20.40
N GLU A 143 -8.08 -7.57 -21.62
CA GLU A 143 -7.27 -8.76 -21.88
C GLU A 143 -5.89 -8.65 -21.23
N LEU A 144 -5.23 -7.50 -21.39
CA LEU A 144 -3.91 -7.25 -20.81
C LEU A 144 -3.93 -7.24 -19.28
N GLU A 145 -5.00 -6.71 -18.68
CA GLU A 145 -5.19 -6.72 -17.24
C GLU A 145 -5.19 -8.15 -16.67
N GLN A 146 -5.94 -9.04 -17.31
CA GLN A 146 -6.06 -10.43 -16.88
C GLN A 146 -4.81 -11.24 -17.21
N ALA A 147 -4.30 -11.10 -18.43
CA ALA A 147 -3.23 -11.94 -18.96
C ALA A 147 -1.82 -11.53 -18.53
N TYR A 148 -1.60 -10.24 -18.22
CA TYR A 148 -0.26 -9.71 -17.94
C TYR A 148 -0.16 -8.88 -16.67
N TYR A 149 -1.12 -7.98 -16.39
CA TYR A 149 -0.98 -7.08 -15.25
C TYR A 149 -1.21 -7.82 -13.92
N SER A 150 -2.19 -8.72 -13.91
CA SER A 150 -2.57 -9.54 -12.76
C SER A 150 -2.01 -10.97 -12.80
N ALA A 151 -1.21 -11.30 -13.82
CA ALA A 151 -0.61 -12.62 -13.95
C ALA A 151 0.46 -12.87 -12.88
N GLU A 152 0.51 -14.10 -12.37
CA GLU A 152 1.63 -14.57 -11.57
C GLU A 152 2.87 -14.60 -12.46
N ASP A 153 3.92 -13.87 -12.07
CA ASP A 153 5.15 -13.82 -12.84
C ASP A 153 5.79 -15.21 -12.97
N ASN A 154 5.55 -15.89 -14.09
CA ASN A 154 6.37 -17.02 -14.50
C ASN A 154 7.83 -16.61 -14.83
N TYR A 155 8.09 -15.30 -14.99
CA TYR A 155 9.43 -14.73 -15.16
C TYR A 155 10.19 -14.51 -13.85
N PHE A 156 9.53 -14.70 -12.69
CA PHE A 156 10.18 -14.78 -11.38
C PHE A 156 10.12 -16.22 -10.83
N LYS A 157 10.37 -17.22 -11.67
CA LYS A 157 10.96 -18.47 -11.16
C LYS A 157 12.40 -18.18 -10.76
N ILE A 158 12.57 -17.70 -9.53
CA ILE A 158 13.83 -17.95 -8.81
C ILE A 158 13.94 -19.47 -8.74
N PRO A 159 15.00 -20.11 -9.27
CA PRO A 159 15.23 -21.52 -9.04
C PRO A 159 15.21 -21.75 -7.52
N ALA A 160 14.45 -22.74 -7.09
CA ALA A 160 14.29 -23.15 -5.69
C ALA A 160 15.60 -23.67 -5.04
N GLU A 161 16.77 -23.29 -5.57
CA GLU A 161 18.11 -23.63 -5.08
C GLU A 161 18.80 -22.43 -4.41
N ALA A 162 18.19 -21.24 -4.39
CA ALA A 162 18.69 -20.09 -3.62
C ALA A 162 18.09 -20.01 -2.19
N ASN A 163 17.27 -21.00 -1.79
CA ASN A 163 16.60 -21.06 -0.48
C ASN A 163 17.41 -21.81 0.60
N GLN A 164 18.73 -21.78 0.51
CA GLN A 164 19.62 -22.29 1.56
C GLN A 164 20.61 -21.25 2.11
N ASN A 165 20.51 -19.98 1.68
CA ASN A 165 21.18 -18.88 2.37
C ASN A 165 20.20 -18.14 3.28
N ALA A 166 19.98 -18.77 4.43
CA ALA A 166 19.73 -18.16 5.73
C ALA A 166 19.31 -16.67 5.78
N ARG A 167 18.04 -16.46 6.15
CA ARG A 167 17.64 -15.68 7.34
C ARG A 167 18.47 -14.42 7.66
N SER A 168 18.21 -13.31 6.97
CA SER A 168 18.29 -12.00 7.62
C SER A 168 16.92 -11.36 7.59
N LYS A 169 16.13 -11.50 8.66
CA LYS A 169 15.02 -10.58 8.92
C LYS A 169 15.59 -9.17 8.85
N THR A 170 14.95 -8.25 8.14
CA THR A 170 15.40 -6.85 8.19
C THR A 170 15.33 -6.40 9.66
N GLN A 171 16.28 -5.59 10.14
CA GLN A 171 16.30 -5.20 11.56
C GLN A 171 14.98 -4.53 11.99
N TRP A 172 14.32 -3.83 11.06
CA TRP A 172 12.98 -3.29 11.24
C TRP A 172 11.91 -4.36 11.49
N GLU A 173 11.88 -5.46 10.74
CA GLU A 173 10.92 -6.55 10.96
C GLU A 173 11.09 -7.19 12.33
N ALA A 174 12.33 -7.30 12.82
CA ALA A 174 12.61 -7.80 14.16
C ALA A 174 12.09 -6.83 15.24
N ILE A 175 12.28 -5.52 15.06
CA ILE A 175 11.73 -4.48 15.94
C ILE A 175 10.20 -4.49 15.92
N ALA A 176 9.59 -4.58 14.74
CA ALA A 176 8.14 -4.59 14.58
C ALA A 176 7.50 -5.83 15.23
N ALA A 177 8.10 -7.01 15.03
CA ALA A 177 7.63 -8.22 15.69
C ALA A 177 7.75 -8.13 17.22
N GLU A 178 8.85 -7.56 17.74
CA GLU A 178 9.02 -7.36 19.18
C GLU A 178 7.98 -6.38 19.74
N ALA A 179 7.72 -5.27 19.04
CA ALA A 179 6.66 -4.33 19.41
C ALA A 179 5.28 -5.00 19.40
N PHE A 180 5.01 -5.87 18.43
CA PHE A 180 3.73 -6.59 18.30
C PHE A 180 3.47 -7.55 19.46
N PHE A 181 4.47 -8.36 19.84
CA PHE A 181 4.33 -9.41 20.87
C PHE A 181 4.58 -8.91 22.29
N SER A 182 5.56 -8.04 22.50
CA SER A 182 6.05 -7.66 23.83
C SER A 182 5.61 -6.25 24.26
N LEU A 183 5.03 -5.47 23.35
CA LEU A 183 4.70 -4.05 23.55
C LEU A 183 5.90 -3.21 24.04
N SER A 184 7.11 -3.66 23.75
CA SER A 184 8.38 -2.99 24.02
C SER A 184 9.34 -3.29 22.90
N VAL A 185 10.34 -2.44 22.76
CA VAL A 185 11.46 -2.65 21.86
C VAL A 185 12.75 -2.41 22.63
N ASP A 186 13.66 -3.37 22.60
CA ASP A 186 14.98 -3.28 23.23
C ASP A 186 15.77 -2.04 22.75
N PRO A 187 16.31 -1.22 23.68
CA PRO A 187 17.10 -0.04 23.32
C PRO A 187 18.35 -0.35 22.48
N GLY A 188 18.98 -1.51 22.69
CA GLY A 188 20.16 -1.93 21.92
C GLY A 188 19.82 -2.19 20.45
N LYS A 189 18.68 -2.82 20.18
CA LYS A 189 18.19 -3.02 18.80
C LYS A 189 17.79 -1.72 18.11
N LYS A 190 17.21 -0.76 18.84
CA LYS A 190 16.92 0.59 18.32
C LYS A 190 18.19 1.30 17.87
N GLN A 191 19.21 1.28 18.72
CA GLN A 191 20.48 1.93 18.41
C GLN A 191 21.17 1.28 17.22
N GLN A 192 21.19 -0.06 17.15
CA GLN A 192 21.72 -0.79 16.00
C GLN A 192 20.99 -0.47 14.69
N PHE A 193 19.66 -0.25 14.76
CA PHE A 193 18.85 0.13 13.60
C PHE A 193 19.19 1.53 13.08
N LEU A 194 19.43 2.48 13.98
CA LEU A 194 19.80 3.85 13.61
C LEU A 194 21.24 3.98 13.10
N GLU A 195 22.14 3.11 13.57
CA GLU A 195 23.55 3.08 13.15
C GLU A 195 23.76 2.35 11.80
N GLN A 196 22.71 1.84 11.16
CA GLN A 196 22.81 1.18 9.87
C GLN A 196 23.16 2.17 8.74
N ARG A 197 23.91 1.69 7.74
CA ARG A 197 24.29 2.48 6.55
C ARG A 197 23.09 2.93 5.69
N ASP A 198 21.95 2.25 5.81
CA ASP A 198 20.73 2.50 5.04
C ASP A 198 19.63 3.20 5.87
N CYS A 199 19.99 3.91 6.94
CA CYS A 199 19.06 4.62 7.82
C CYS A 199 18.27 5.70 7.04
N ASP A 200 16.93 5.61 7.06
CA ASP A 200 16.05 6.60 6.43
C ASP A 200 16.01 7.88 7.27
N LEU A 201 15.82 9.04 6.60
CA LEU A 201 15.66 10.36 7.22
C LEU A 201 14.56 10.48 8.30
N HIS A 202 13.68 9.48 8.41
CA HIS A 202 12.52 9.47 9.32
C HIS A 202 12.54 8.29 10.31
N ASP A 203 13.63 7.51 10.36
CA ASP A 203 13.73 6.34 11.23
C ASP A 203 13.82 6.70 12.72
N ASP A 204 14.46 7.82 13.06
CA ASP A 204 14.43 8.37 14.43
C ASP A 204 12.99 8.70 14.86
N THR A 205 12.24 9.39 13.99
CA THR A 205 10.84 9.77 14.25
C THR A 205 9.94 8.53 14.31
N LEU A 206 10.24 7.49 13.53
CA LEU A 206 9.52 6.22 13.57
C LEU A 206 9.64 5.55 14.94
N LEU A 207 10.84 5.46 15.48
CA LEU A 207 11.08 4.85 16.79
C LEU A 207 10.50 5.70 17.92
N GLU A 208 10.63 7.02 17.86
CA GLU A 208 10.02 7.94 18.84
C GLU A 208 8.51 7.76 18.91
N ILE A 209 7.83 7.76 17.76
CA ILE A 209 6.36 7.61 17.70
C ILE A 209 5.94 6.20 18.09
N LEU A 210 6.68 5.17 17.69
CA LEU A 210 6.42 3.80 18.12
C LEU A 210 6.50 3.70 19.65
N ASP A 211 7.49 4.31 20.29
CA ASP A 211 7.63 4.32 21.75
C ASP A 211 6.48 5.05 22.45
N VAL A 212 6.04 6.19 21.91
CA VAL A 212 4.87 6.91 22.42
C VAL A 212 3.63 6.02 22.37
N ILE A 213 3.38 5.36 21.23
CA ILE A 213 2.22 4.48 21.05
C ILE A 213 2.28 3.27 21.99
N LEU A 214 3.44 2.61 22.09
CA LEU A 214 3.64 1.46 22.98
C LEU A 214 3.47 1.85 24.45
N HIS A 215 3.99 3.01 24.85
CA HIS A 215 3.83 3.53 26.20
C HIS A 215 2.36 3.86 26.52
N GLN A 216 1.63 4.46 25.57
CA GLN A 216 0.20 4.73 25.70
C GLN A 216 -0.63 3.45 25.84
N GLN A 217 -0.32 2.39 25.07
CA GLN A 217 -0.99 1.08 25.22
C GLN A 217 -0.72 0.46 26.60
N LYS A 218 0.52 0.54 27.10
CA LYS A 218 0.89 0.01 28.41
C LYS A 218 0.25 0.77 29.57
N THR A 219 0.14 2.09 29.46
CA THR A 219 -0.41 2.96 30.51
C THR A 219 -1.93 2.98 30.54
N CYS A 220 -2.60 2.76 29.40
CA CYS A 220 -4.07 2.72 29.36
C CYS A 220 -4.65 1.56 30.16
N GLY A 221 -3.93 0.44 30.34
CA GLY A 221 -4.38 -0.72 31.15
C GLY A 221 -5.74 -1.32 30.73
N ALA A 222 -6.31 -0.86 29.63
CA ALA A 222 -7.63 -1.22 29.14
C ALA A 222 -7.58 -2.56 28.39
N VAL A 223 -8.68 -3.31 28.42
CA VAL A 223 -8.83 -4.58 27.69
C VAL A 223 -8.81 -4.39 26.17
N GLU A 224 -9.02 -3.16 25.70
CA GLU A 224 -9.11 -2.80 24.29
C GLU A 224 -7.84 -2.08 23.79
N ALA A 225 -7.60 -2.15 22.48
CA ALA A 225 -6.50 -1.43 21.86
C ALA A 225 -6.68 0.09 21.94
N THR A 226 -5.60 0.80 22.24
CA THR A 226 -5.57 2.25 22.30
C THR A 226 -5.87 2.84 20.93
N LYS A 227 -6.83 3.77 20.92
CA LYS A 227 -7.18 4.58 19.75
C LYS A 227 -6.29 5.81 19.71
N LEU A 228 -5.75 6.09 18.54
CA LEU A 228 -4.79 7.14 18.25
C LEU A 228 -5.36 8.02 17.14
N ARG A 229 -5.21 9.33 17.23
CA ARG A 229 -5.47 10.23 16.09
C ARG A 229 -4.17 10.83 15.60
N PHE A 230 -4.06 11.05 14.29
CA PHE A 230 -2.88 11.69 13.72
C PHE A 230 -2.68 13.10 14.31
N SER A 231 -3.79 13.80 14.58
CA SER A 231 -3.79 15.10 15.25
C SER A 231 -3.11 15.09 16.61
N ASP A 232 -3.26 14.03 17.37
CA ASP A 232 -2.80 13.96 18.76
C ASP A 232 -1.27 13.89 18.84
N LEU A 233 -0.62 13.43 17.76
CA LEU A 233 0.84 13.33 17.63
C LEU A 233 1.49 14.55 16.96
N LEU A 234 0.68 15.48 16.42
CA LEU A 234 1.18 16.73 15.84
C LEU A 234 1.63 17.74 16.91
N PHE A 235 1.13 17.63 18.14
CA PHE A 235 1.31 18.63 19.20
C PHE A 235 2.24 18.20 20.34
N THR A 236 2.90 17.04 20.23
CA THR A 236 3.65 16.46 21.35
C THR A 236 4.93 17.21 21.77
N ASN A 237 5.42 18.17 20.98
CA ASN A 237 6.60 18.98 21.36
C ASN A 237 6.23 20.47 21.45
N GLY A 238 6.35 21.03 22.65
CA GLY A 238 5.97 22.41 22.99
C GLY A 238 6.67 23.49 22.16
N GLU A 239 5.89 24.56 21.92
CA GLU A 239 6.18 25.96 21.57
C GLU A 239 7.27 26.36 20.53
N ALA A 240 8.10 25.46 20.00
CA ALA A 240 9.13 25.79 18.99
C ALA A 240 8.79 25.34 17.54
N ALA A 241 7.63 24.73 17.30
CA ALA A 241 7.36 23.93 16.09
C ALA A 241 6.50 24.60 14.99
N LEU A 242 6.33 25.92 14.99
CA LEU A 242 5.51 26.59 13.97
C LEU A 242 6.17 26.62 12.58
N VAL A 243 7.51 26.57 12.50
CA VAL A 243 8.27 26.70 11.25
C VAL A 243 8.35 25.39 10.44
N ASN A 244 8.00 24.24 11.04
CA ASN A 244 8.25 22.93 10.40
C ASN A 244 7.04 21.98 10.35
N LYS A 245 5.81 22.50 10.46
CA LYS A 245 4.58 21.69 10.47
C LYS A 245 4.47 20.76 9.25
N ASN A 246 4.80 21.25 8.06
CA ASN A 246 4.67 20.47 6.83
C ASN A 246 5.66 19.32 6.72
N SER A 247 6.89 19.46 7.24
CA SER A 247 7.84 18.34 7.23
C SER A 247 7.49 17.31 8.32
N ARG A 248 6.99 17.76 9.48
CA ARG A 248 6.53 16.87 10.55
C ARG A 248 5.29 16.07 10.11
N ILE A 249 4.37 16.68 9.37
CA ILE A 249 3.25 15.97 8.74
C ILE A 249 3.77 14.90 7.77
N ARG A 250 4.74 15.22 6.91
CA ARG A 250 5.33 14.23 5.98
C ARG A 250 6.05 13.10 6.70
N ALA A 251 6.79 13.41 7.77
CA ALA A 251 7.46 12.43 8.62
C ALA A 251 6.43 11.50 9.29
N LEU A 252 5.38 12.05 9.91
CA LEU A 252 4.32 11.27 10.53
C LEU A 252 3.55 10.41 9.50
N GLN A 253 3.27 10.95 8.31
CA GLN A 253 2.68 10.16 7.22
C GLN A 253 3.59 9.02 6.78
N HIS A 254 4.90 9.22 6.75
CA HIS A 254 5.86 8.15 6.48
C HIS A 254 5.83 7.09 7.60
N VAL A 255 5.90 7.50 8.86
CA VAL A 255 5.87 6.64 10.05
C VAL A 255 4.61 5.78 10.08
N PHE A 256 3.43 6.40 9.96
CA PHE A 256 2.14 5.70 9.96
C PHE A 256 2.05 4.68 8.82
N ARG A 257 2.57 5.02 7.63
CA ARG A 257 2.64 4.06 6.52
C ARG A 257 3.56 2.88 6.84
N LYS A 258 4.73 3.11 7.44
CA LYS A 258 5.70 2.06 7.80
C LYS A 258 5.13 1.13 8.88
N LEU A 259 4.43 1.67 9.87
CA LEU A 259 3.71 0.89 10.89
C LEU A 259 2.53 0.09 10.32
N ARG A 260 1.73 0.68 9.42
CA ARG A 260 0.62 -0.03 8.75
C ARG A 260 1.11 -1.17 7.86
N ARG A 261 2.22 -0.98 7.14
CA ARG A 261 2.86 -2.02 6.33
C ARG A 261 3.35 -3.19 7.16
N ALA A 262 3.93 -2.89 8.32
CA ALA A 262 4.35 -3.93 9.26
C ALA A 262 3.16 -4.69 9.88
N GLY A 263 1.93 -4.19 9.74
CA GLY A 263 0.75 -4.78 10.39
C GLY A 263 0.60 -4.38 11.85
N LEU A 264 1.28 -3.31 12.30
CA LEU A 264 1.18 -2.76 13.66
C LEU A 264 0.05 -1.77 13.83
N LEU A 265 -0.42 -1.13 12.75
CA LEU A 265 -1.43 -0.08 12.81
C LEU A 265 -2.57 -0.36 11.84
N PHE A 266 -3.81 -0.15 12.29
CA PHE A 266 -5.00 -0.21 11.45
C PHE A 266 -5.77 1.11 11.53
N LEU A 267 -6.26 1.59 10.40
CA LEU A 267 -7.14 2.75 10.32
C LEU A 267 -8.58 2.26 10.50
N GLU A 268 -9.16 2.51 11.67
CA GLU A 268 -10.51 2.08 12.04
C GLU A 268 -11.57 3.00 11.43
N ASP A 269 -11.38 4.32 11.51
CA ASP A 269 -12.29 5.31 10.95
C ASP A 269 -11.53 6.38 10.17
N ASN A 270 -11.78 6.44 8.86
CA ASN A 270 -11.19 7.43 7.97
C ASN A 270 -11.75 8.85 8.20
N ARG A 271 -13.01 8.98 8.67
CA ARG A 271 -13.64 10.29 8.91
C ARG A 271 -13.15 10.92 10.22
N ALA A 272 -12.96 10.10 11.24
CA ALA A 272 -12.44 10.54 12.54
C ALA A 272 -10.90 10.44 12.65
N ASP A 273 -10.22 9.97 11.59
CA ASP A 273 -8.78 9.75 11.54
C ASP A 273 -8.27 8.92 12.73
N GLN A 274 -8.99 7.84 13.03
CA GLN A 274 -8.74 6.98 14.19
C GLN A 274 -7.97 5.74 13.79
N TYR A 275 -6.82 5.55 14.42
CA TYR A 275 -5.95 4.39 14.25
C TYR A 275 -5.93 3.56 15.52
N ILE A 276 -5.78 2.25 15.36
CA ILE A 276 -5.60 1.32 16.47
C ILE A 276 -4.26 0.61 16.33
N LEU A 277 -3.55 0.43 17.45
CA LEU A 277 -2.38 -0.44 17.50
C LEU A 277 -2.84 -1.90 17.49
N LEU A 278 -2.49 -2.61 16.43
CA LEU A 278 -2.66 -4.06 16.34
C LEU A 278 -1.54 -4.71 17.14
N SER A 279 -1.85 -5.16 18.35
CA SER A 279 -0.94 -5.93 19.19
C SER A 279 -1.43 -7.36 19.38
N PHE A 280 -0.51 -8.27 19.68
CA PHE A 280 -0.86 -9.65 19.95
C PHE A 280 -1.84 -9.75 21.12
N GLU A 281 -1.47 -9.20 22.27
CA GLU A 281 -2.21 -9.42 23.53
C GLU A 281 -3.63 -8.81 23.51
N PHE A 282 -3.79 -7.61 22.93
CA PHE A 282 -5.06 -6.87 23.01
C PHE A 282 -5.97 -7.03 21.79
N VAL A 283 -5.44 -7.44 20.63
CA VAL A 283 -6.23 -7.47 19.38
C VAL A 283 -6.24 -8.84 18.74
N LEU A 284 -5.07 -9.41 18.43
CA LEU A 284 -5.02 -10.66 17.68
C LEU A 284 -5.40 -11.88 18.54
N LYS A 285 -4.91 -11.95 19.79
CA LYS A 285 -5.20 -13.05 20.72
C LYS A 285 -6.70 -13.21 21.00
N PRO A 286 -7.46 -12.16 21.36
CA PRO A 286 -8.91 -12.28 21.52
C PRO A 286 -9.61 -12.79 20.24
N ALA A 287 -9.22 -12.28 19.07
CA ALA A 287 -9.81 -12.68 17.79
C ALA A 287 -9.52 -14.14 17.42
N LEU A 288 -8.30 -14.62 17.67
CA LEU A 288 -7.92 -16.03 17.46
C LEU A 288 -8.72 -16.95 18.39
N LEU A 289 -8.86 -16.59 19.67
CA LEU A 289 -9.61 -17.39 20.63
C LEU A 289 -11.10 -17.43 20.31
N GLU A 290 -11.69 -16.30 19.91
CA GLU A 290 -13.10 -16.24 19.47
C GLU A 290 -13.34 -17.13 18.25
N LEU A 291 -12.44 -17.08 17.27
CA LEU A 291 -12.51 -17.87 16.05
C LEU A 291 -12.48 -19.38 16.34
N LEU A 292 -11.57 -19.80 17.22
CA LEU A 292 -11.39 -21.20 17.59
C LEU A 292 -12.52 -21.70 18.51
N ARG A 293 -13.10 -20.86 19.36
CA ARG A 293 -14.32 -21.21 20.14
C ARG A 293 -15.51 -21.55 19.24
N GLY A 294 -15.63 -20.89 18.09
CA GLY A 294 -16.67 -21.19 17.11
C GLY A 294 -16.49 -22.52 16.38
N HIS A 295 -15.34 -23.19 16.53
CA HIS A 295 -14.97 -24.40 15.77
C HIS A 295 -14.38 -25.47 16.70
N PRO A 296 -15.22 -26.21 17.44
CA PRO A 296 -14.76 -27.18 18.44
C PRO A 296 -14.02 -28.39 17.84
N LEU A 297 -14.15 -28.63 16.52
CA LEU A 297 -13.42 -29.67 15.79
C LEU A 297 -11.98 -29.26 15.42
N GLY A 298 -11.61 -28.01 15.70
CA GLY A 298 -10.32 -27.43 15.36
C GLY A 298 -10.22 -26.94 13.93
N ARG A 299 -9.17 -26.16 13.67
CA ARG A 299 -8.84 -25.60 12.35
C ARG A 299 -7.36 -25.69 12.08
N SER A 300 -7.02 -25.83 10.79
CA SER A 300 -5.63 -25.77 10.31
C SER A 300 -5.12 -24.32 10.25
N ILE A 301 -3.80 -24.11 10.24
CA ILE A 301 -3.18 -22.78 10.11
C ILE A 301 -3.70 -22.01 8.90
N PRO A 302 -3.81 -22.59 7.68
CA PRO A 302 -4.34 -21.87 6.52
C PRO A 302 -5.79 -21.41 6.70
N GLU A 303 -6.63 -22.20 7.37
CA GLU A 303 -8.03 -21.84 7.63
C GLU A 303 -8.17 -20.75 8.70
N ILE A 304 -7.29 -20.78 9.70
CA ILE A 304 -7.20 -19.73 10.73
C ILE A 304 -6.73 -18.43 10.08
N ALA A 305 -5.64 -18.47 9.31
CA ALA A 305 -5.09 -17.32 8.61
C ALA A 305 -6.10 -16.72 7.63
N ALA A 306 -6.76 -17.56 6.83
CA ALA A 306 -7.81 -17.12 5.91
C ALA A 306 -8.92 -16.39 6.63
N ALA A 307 -9.44 -16.95 7.73
CA ALA A 307 -10.56 -16.37 8.45
C ALA A 307 -10.18 -15.11 9.26
N ILE A 308 -8.95 -15.03 9.77
CA ILE A 308 -8.41 -13.79 10.35
C ILE A 308 -8.29 -12.70 9.27
N TRP A 309 -7.77 -13.02 8.09
CA TRP A 309 -7.65 -12.07 6.97
C TRP A 309 -8.99 -11.65 6.35
N HIS A 310 -10.09 -12.37 6.61
CA HIS A 310 -11.43 -11.92 6.23
C HIS A 310 -11.89 -10.72 7.08
N GLN A 311 -11.32 -10.53 8.28
CA GLN A 311 -11.59 -9.35 9.09
C GLN A 311 -10.75 -8.17 8.58
N GLU A 312 -11.39 -7.02 8.36
CA GLU A 312 -10.73 -5.86 7.76
C GLU A 312 -9.49 -5.37 8.55
N ARG A 313 -9.58 -5.43 9.87
CA ARG A 313 -8.52 -5.02 10.80
C ARG A 313 -7.23 -5.83 10.69
N PHE A 314 -7.27 -7.06 10.19
CA PHE A 314 -6.10 -7.95 10.14
C PHE A 314 -5.56 -8.18 8.72
N LYS A 315 -6.09 -7.49 7.71
CA LYS A 315 -5.71 -7.65 6.29
C LYS A 315 -4.21 -7.47 6.00
N CYS A 316 -3.48 -6.77 6.88
CA CYS A 316 -2.04 -6.49 6.72
C CYS A 316 -1.15 -7.26 7.71
N ILE A 317 -1.69 -8.14 8.55
CA ILE A 317 -0.87 -8.93 9.48
C ILE A 317 -0.12 -10.02 8.69
N PRO A 318 1.23 -10.12 8.83
CA PRO A 318 2.02 -11.18 8.22
C PRO A 318 1.59 -12.57 8.68
N LEU A 319 1.63 -13.56 7.78
CA LEU A 319 1.33 -14.96 8.13
C LEU A 319 2.23 -15.47 9.26
N GLU A 320 3.52 -15.13 9.24
CA GLU A 320 4.48 -15.49 10.28
C GLU A 320 4.04 -15.05 11.68
N TRP A 321 3.38 -13.90 11.79
CA TRP A 321 2.89 -13.40 13.08
C TRP A 321 1.70 -14.21 13.55
N ILE A 322 0.84 -14.68 12.64
CA ILE A 322 -0.29 -15.57 12.97
C ILE A 322 0.25 -16.94 13.42
N GLU A 323 1.22 -17.49 12.70
CA GLU A 323 1.87 -18.77 13.05
C GLU A 323 2.54 -18.68 14.42
N THR A 324 3.39 -17.67 14.63
CA THR A 324 4.05 -17.43 15.93
C THR A 324 3.02 -17.19 17.04
N SER A 325 1.91 -16.50 16.75
CA SER A 325 0.82 -16.29 17.70
C SER A 325 0.16 -17.61 18.12
N ILE A 326 -0.07 -18.52 17.18
CA ILE A 326 -0.61 -19.85 17.46
C ILE A 326 0.38 -20.64 18.33
N GLU A 327 1.68 -20.63 18.00
CA GLU A 327 2.72 -21.25 18.82
C GLU A 327 2.75 -20.72 20.25
N VAL A 328 2.66 -19.39 20.42
CA VAL A 328 2.59 -18.74 21.73
C VAL A 328 1.34 -19.17 22.51
N LEU A 329 0.19 -19.31 21.84
CA LEU A 329 -1.06 -19.79 22.47
C LEU A 329 -0.99 -21.27 22.87
N VAL A 330 -0.33 -22.12 22.07
CA VAL A 330 -0.05 -23.53 22.42
C VAL A 330 0.86 -23.60 23.63
N ALA A 331 1.98 -22.85 23.62
CA ALA A 331 2.93 -22.80 24.73
C ALA A 331 2.28 -22.29 26.02
N SER A 332 1.33 -21.36 25.90
CA SER A 332 0.53 -20.83 27.01
C SER A 332 -0.65 -21.72 27.43
N GLN A 333 -0.79 -22.91 26.83
CA GLN A 333 -1.85 -23.89 27.08
C GLN A 333 -3.28 -23.36 26.87
N MET A 334 -3.45 -22.33 26.05
CA MET A 334 -4.77 -21.77 25.72
C MET A 334 -5.46 -22.52 24.58
N ILE A 335 -4.67 -23.16 23.71
CA ILE A 335 -5.14 -23.99 22.60
C ILE A 335 -4.36 -25.31 22.58
N ILE A 336 -4.99 -26.37 22.07
CA ILE A 336 -4.42 -27.70 21.95
C ILE A 336 -4.16 -27.97 20.47
N GLN A 337 -2.98 -28.55 20.16
CA GLN A 337 -2.65 -29.06 18.84
C GLN A 337 -3.00 -30.56 18.80
N GLY A 338 -3.92 -30.95 17.91
CA GLY A 338 -4.26 -32.36 17.69
C GLY A 338 -3.11 -33.12 17.01
N GLU A 339 -2.83 -34.33 17.48
CA GLU A 339 -1.69 -35.15 17.04
C GLU A 339 -1.77 -35.57 15.56
N ASP A 340 -2.98 -35.69 14.99
CA ASP A 340 -3.15 -36.34 13.69
C ASP A 340 -3.22 -35.39 12.48
N PHE A 341 -3.47 -34.08 12.64
CA PHE A 341 -3.73 -33.18 11.50
C PHE A 341 -3.29 -31.72 11.63
N GLN A 342 -2.42 -31.36 12.59
CA GLN A 342 -2.08 -29.94 12.87
C GLN A 342 -3.34 -29.05 13.05
N LEU A 343 -4.40 -29.61 13.64
CA LEU A 343 -5.62 -28.88 13.93
C LEU A 343 -5.51 -28.26 15.32
N TYR A 344 -5.89 -26.99 15.43
CA TYR A 344 -5.86 -26.23 16.68
C TYR A 344 -7.28 -25.95 17.16
N PHE A 345 -7.55 -26.17 18.44
CA PHE A 345 -8.83 -25.86 19.09
C PHE A 345 -8.62 -25.32 20.51
N VAL A 346 -9.59 -24.57 21.03
CA VAL A 346 -9.53 -24.05 22.41
C VAL A 346 -9.71 -25.21 23.39
N LYS A 347 -8.93 -25.20 24.46
CA LYS A 347 -9.02 -26.17 25.55
C LYS A 347 -10.40 -26.18 26.24
#